data_AF-A0A3B0T310-F1
#
_entry.id   AF-A0A3B0T310-F1
#
_cell.length_a   1.000
_cell.length_b   1.000
_cell.length_c   1.000
_cell.angle_alpha   90.00
_cell.angle_beta   90.00
_cell.angle_gamma   90.00
#
_symmetry.space_group_name_H-M   'P 1'
#
loop_
_entity.id
_entity.type
_entity.pdbx_description
1 polymer ?
#
loop_
_entity_poly.entity_id
_entity_poly.type
_entity_poly.pdbx_seq_one_letter_code
_entity_poly.pdbx_strand_id
1 'polypeptide(L)' 'VERGTGTVLGAQIVGGPGAGKRIDVFASAIWQGMTATDLEWVDFAYAPPFAPVWDLMAIAARKAASAARK' A
#
# COMPACT_ATOMS: atom_id res chain seq x y z
N VAL A 1 5.18 8.98 -0.67
CA VAL A 1 5.50 8.93 0.77
C VAL A 1 6.37 10.12 1.12
N GLU A 2 6.21 10.67 2.32
CA GLU A 2 7.05 11.76 2.82
C GLU A 2 8.50 11.27 3.02
N ARG A 3 9.49 12.11 2.70
CA ARG A 3 10.90 11.77 2.91
C ARG A 3 11.25 11.82 4.40
N GLY A 4 12.09 10.90 4.87
CA GLY A 4 12.49 10.81 6.27
C GLY A 4 11.47 10.06 7.13
N THR A 5 10.23 10.54 7.21
CA THR A 5 9.17 9.92 8.03
C THR A 5 8.57 8.67 7.38
N GLY A 6 8.48 8.64 6.05
CA GLY A 6 7.82 7.57 5.31
C GLY A 6 6.29 7.62 5.32
N THR A 7 5.67 8.69 5.84
CA THR A 7 4.20 8.86 5.88
C THR A 7 3.59 8.69 4.49
N VAL A 8 2.48 7.94 4.38
CA VAL A 8 1.75 7.78 3.13
C VAL A 8 1.00 9.08 2.80
N LEU A 9 1.32 9.71 1.67
CA LEU A 9 0.72 10.98 1.23
C LEU A 9 -0.34 10.81 0.14
N GLY A 10 -0.37 9.64 -0.49
CA GLY A 10 -1.19 9.39 -1.68
C GLY A 10 -0.80 8.09 -2.36
N ALA A 11 -1.69 7.59 -3.21
CA ALA A 11 -1.48 6.41 -4.03
C ALA A 11 -2.25 6.54 -5.34
N GLN A 12 -1.84 5.77 -6.35
CA GLN A 12 -2.53 5.64 -7.62
C GLN A 12 -2.61 4.17 -7.98
N ILE A 13 -3.77 3.75 -8.49
CA ILE A 13 -4.00 2.36 -8.92
C ILE A 13 -4.53 2.40 -10.34
N VAL A 14 -3.85 1.67 -11.22
CA VAL A 14 -4.22 1.53 -12.63
C VAL A 14 -4.23 0.04 -12.94
N GLY A 15 -5.30 -0.44 -13.59
CA GLY A 15 -5.46 -1.86 -13.90
C GLY A 15 -6.84 -2.15 -14.50
N GLY A 16 -7.14 -3.44 -14.69
CA GLY A 16 -8.40 -3.92 -15.23
C GLY A 16 -9.59 -3.84 -14.26
N PRO A 17 -10.70 -4.51 -14.57
CA PRO A 17 -11.90 -4.54 -13.74
C PRO A 17 -11.59 -4.88 -12.28
N GLY A 18 -12.11 -4.08 -11.34
CA GLY A 18 -11.93 -4.28 -9.90
C GLY A 18 -10.59 -3.79 -9.32
N ALA A 19 -9.65 -3.29 -10.14
CA ALA A 19 -8.40 -2.72 -9.63
C ALA A 19 -8.65 -1.51 -8.72
N GLY A 20 -9.53 -0.60 -9.14
CA GLY A 20 -9.78 0.67 -8.44
C GLY A 20 -10.23 0.53 -6.98
N LYS A 21 -10.99 -0.52 -6.61
CA LYS A 21 -11.48 -0.72 -5.24
C LYS A 21 -10.37 -0.85 -4.19
N ARG A 22 -9.16 -1.24 -4.62
CA ARG A 22 -7.97 -1.34 -3.77
C ARG A 22 -7.51 0.01 -3.21
N ILE A 23 -7.97 1.13 -3.80
CA ILE A 23 -7.57 2.47 -3.35
C ILE A 23 -8.03 2.76 -1.93
N ASP A 24 -9.11 2.11 -1.48
CA ASP A 24 -9.68 2.31 -0.14
C ASP A 24 -8.71 1.92 0.98
N VAL A 25 -7.81 0.96 0.72
CA VAL A 25 -6.72 0.60 1.65
C VAL A 25 -5.80 1.80 1.86
N PHE A 26 -5.40 2.47 0.79
CA PHE A 26 -4.54 3.65 0.87
C PHE A 26 -5.28 4.85 1.46
N ALA A 27 -6.56 5.03 1.14
CA ALA A 27 -7.39 6.07 1.77
C ALA A 27 -7.45 5.87 3.30
N SER A 28 -7.66 4.63 3.74
CA SER A 28 -7.66 4.27 5.17
C SER A 28 -6.28 4.49 5.82
N ALA A 29 -5.20 4.12 5.13
CA ALA A 29 -3.84 4.32 5.61
C ALA A 29 -3.50 5.80 5.78
N ILE A 30 -3.90 6.64 4.81
CA ILE A 30 -3.72 8.10 4.87
C ILE A 30 -4.54 8.69 6.02
N TRP A 31 -5.80 8.27 6.17
CA TRP A 31 -6.67 8.71 7.28
C TRP A 31 -6.05 8.41 8.65
N GLN A 32 -5.41 7.25 8.79
CA GLN A 32 -4.73 6.83 10.02
C GLN A 32 -3.32 7.42 10.17
N GLY A 33 -2.82 8.20 9.22
CA GLY A 33 -1.46 8.74 9.26
C GLY A 33 -0.36 7.67 9.20
N MET A 34 -0.64 6.52 8.59
CA MET A 34 0.29 5.40 8.53
C MET A 34 1.55 5.72 7.71
N THR A 35 2.68 5.13 8.12
CA THR A 35 3.89 5.09 7.29
C THR A 35 3.84 3.96 6.27
N ALA A 36 4.71 4.01 5.27
CA ALA A 36 4.88 2.93 4.31
C ALA A 36 5.35 1.62 4.96
N THR A 37 6.06 1.69 6.08
CA THR A 37 6.45 0.50 6.86
C THR A 37 5.25 -0.07 7.60
N ASP A 38 4.35 0.75 8.16
CA ASP A 38 3.12 0.21 8.76
C ASP A 38 2.26 -0.48 7.69
N LEU A 39 2.13 0.14 6.51
CA LEU A 39 1.30 -0.38 5.43
C LEU A 39 1.86 -1.69 4.82
N GLU A 40 3.18 -1.89 4.81
CA GLU A 40 3.76 -3.14 4.26
C GLU A 40 3.42 -4.37 5.12
N TRP A 41 3.10 -4.16 6.40
CA TRP A 41 2.78 -5.19 7.40
C TRP A 41 1.29 -5.30 7.73
N VAL A 42 0.43 -4.56 7.04
CA VAL A 42 -1.02 -4.76 7.12
C VAL A 42 -1.34 -6.20 6.72
N ASP A 43 -2.21 -6.84 7.51
CA ASP A 43 -2.69 -8.19 7.23
C ASP A 43 -3.68 -8.18 6.07
N PHE A 44 -3.18 -8.46 4.87
CA PHE A 44 -3.99 -8.61 3.68
C PHE A 44 -4.40 -10.06 3.49
N ALA A 45 -5.69 -10.28 3.21
CA ALA A 45 -6.19 -11.61 2.91
C ALA A 45 -5.54 -12.17 1.63
N TYR A 46 -4.98 -13.38 1.74
CA TYR A 46 -4.62 -14.17 0.58
C TYR A 46 -5.89 -14.73 -0.10
N ALA A 47 -6.02 -14.52 -1.41
CA ALA A 47 -7.15 -15.02 -2.17
C ALA A 47 -6.73 -15.27 -3.63
N PRO A 48 -6.27 -16.48 -4.03
CA PRO A 48 -5.61 -16.71 -5.32
C PRO A 48 -6.32 -16.17 -6.57
N PRO A 49 -7.67 -16.15 -6.65
CA PRO A 49 -8.37 -15.51 -7.78
C PRO A 49 -8.24 -13.98 -7.84
N PHE A 50 -7.85 -13.33 -6.74
CA PHE A 50 -7.87 -11.88 -6.54
C PHE A 50 -6.54 -11.27 -6.05
N ALA A 51 -5.78 -11.98 -5.22
CA ALA A 51 -4.56 -11.54 -4.58
C ALA A 51 -3.55 -12.71 -4.44
N PRO A 52 -2.27 -12.50 -4.82
CA PRO A 52 -1.22 -13.48 -4.60
C PRO A 52 -0.81 -13.54 -3.12
N VAL A 53 0.18 -14.37 -2.78
CA VAL A 53 0.66 -14.56 -1.39
C VAL A 53 1.04 -13.24 -0.71
N TRP A 54 1.67 -12.33 -1.45
CA TRP A 54 1.92 -10.97 -1.00
C TRP A 54 1.01 -10.03 -1.76
N ASP A 55 0.08 -9.38 -1.07
CA ASP A 55 -0.82 -8.43 -1.73
C ASP A 55 -0.02 -7.30 -2.43
N LEU A 56 -0.54 -6.83 -3.57
CA LEU A 56 0.09 -5.78 -4.38
C LEU A 56 0.30 -4.49 -3.58
N MET A 57 -0.60 -4.17 -2.64
CA MET A 57 -0.48 -3.02 -1.75
C MET A 57 0.69 -3.18 -0.78
N ALA A 58 0.88 -4.37 -0.19
CA ALA A 58 2.03 -4.66 0.67
C ALA A 58 3.36 -4.58 -0.11
N ILE A 59 3.39 -5.09 -1.34
CA ILE A 59 4.58 -5.00 -2.21
C ILE A 59 4.91 -3.54 -2.54
N ALA A 60 3.91 -2.74 -2.92
CA ALA A 60 4.09 -1.33 -3.23
C ALA A 60 4.58 -0.53 -2.00
N ALA A 61 3.98 -0.78 -0.84
CA ALA A 61 4.36 -0.15 0.43
C ALA A 61 5.82 -0.45 0.80
N ARG A 62 6.25 -1.72 0.70
CA ARG A 62 7.65 -2.12 0.93
C ARG A 62 8.64 -1.40 0.04
N LYS A 63 8.31 -1.26 -1.25
CA LYS A 63 9.16 -0.50 -2.20
C LYS A 63 9.22 0.97 -1.82
N ALA A 64 8.09 1.57 -1.43
CA ALA A 64 8.01 2.95 -1.00
C ALA A 64 8.77 3.20 0.32
N ALA A 65 8.69 2.27 1.28
CA ALA A 65 9.42 2.32 2.54
C ALA A 65 10.94 2.32 2.30
N SER A 66 11.43 1.50 1.37
CA SER A 66 12.84 1.54 0.96
C SER A 66 13.25 2.87 0.34
N ALA A 67 12.36 3.49 -0.45
CA ALA A 67 12.63 4.78 -1.08
C ALA A 67 12.61 5.96 -0.10
N ALA A 68 11.79 5.91 0.95
CA ALA A 68 11.71 6.97 1.97
C ALA A 68 12.97 7.06 2.85
N ARG A 69 13.69 5.93 2.98
CA ARG A 69 14.96 5.82 3.72
C ARG A 69 16.19 6.30 2.95
N LYS A 70 16.04 6.58 1.64
CA LYS A 70 17.09 7.13 0.77
C LYS A 70 16.93 8.63 0.64
#